data_AF-A0A353C8U1-F1
#
_entry.id   AF-A0A353C8U1-F1
#
_cell.length_a   1.000
_cell.length_b   1.000
_cell.length_c   1.000
_cell.angle_alpha   90.00
_cell.angle_beta   90.00
_cell.angle_gamma   90.00
#
_symmetry.space_group_name_H-M   'P 1'
#
loop_
_entity.id
_entity.type
_entity.pdbx_description
1 polymer ?
#
loop_
_entity_poly.entity_id
_entity_poly.type
_entity_poly.pdbx_seq_one_letter_code
_entity_poly.pdbx_strand_id
1 'polypeptide(L)'
;MRPLGNSFERKTSSRIEATVAIDQELSRLEDSIRRLKIEFDIFFNGAVRRPPLEARARLEANIKRLSDIRTLTFAQRYQLNGLISRFTSYRELWRRTLRARGEELV
;
A
#
# COMPACT_ATOMS: atom_id res chain seq x y z
N MET A 1 -51.32 2.27 7.77
CA MET A 1 -50.13 3.10 8.11
C MET A 1 -48.89 2.38 7.58
N ARG A 2 -48.15 2.95 6.61
CA ARG A 2 -46.86 2.40 6.16
C ARG A 2 -45.76 2.93 7.09
N PRO A 3 -44.89 2.09 7.67
CA PRO A 3 -43.75 2.61 8.42
C PRO A 3 -42.81 3.31 7.45
N LEU A 4 -42.52 4.58 7.72
CA LEU A 4 -41.47 5.36 7.07
C LEU A 4 -40.12 4.75 7.47
N GLY A 5 -39.68 3.76 6.70
CA GLY A 5 -38.41 3.07 6.89
C GLY A 5 -37.24 4.05 6.87
N ASN A 6 -36.44 3.97 7.93
CA ASN A 6 -35.43 4.92 8.36
C ASN A 6 -34.29 5.07 7.34
N SER A 7 -34.40 6.05 6.42
CA SER A 7 -33.39 6.30 5.37
C SER A 7 -32.02 6.75 5.93
N PHE A 8 -31.96 7.12 7.21
CA PHE A 8 -30.74 7.54 7.91
C PHE A 8 -29.81 6.36 8.26
N GLU A 9 -30.35 5.22 8.68
CA GLU A 9 -29.55 4.01 9.01
C GLU A 9 -28.75 3.52 7.81
N ARG A 10 -29.36 3.52 6.61
CA ARG A 10 -28.70 3.10 5.37
C ARG A 10 -27.45 3.94 5.06
N LYS A 11 -27.49 5.25 5.31
CA LYS A 11 -26.34 6.14 5.08
C LYS A 11 -25.23 5.89 6.09
N THR A 12 -25.56 5.67 7.37
CA THR A 12 -24.57 5.38 8.40
C THR A 12 -23.86 4.05 8.15
N SER A 13 -24.59 2.98 7.82
CA SER A 13 -24.01 1.68 7.47
C SER A 13 -23.04 1.78 6.29
N SER A 14 -23.41 2.49 5.21
CA SER A 14 -22.53 2.65 4.04
C SER A 14 -21.19 3.36 4.35
N ARG A 15 -21.19 4.29 5.31
CA ARG A 15 -19.95 4.98 5.72
C ARG A 15 -19.05 4.06 6.53
N ILE A 16 -19.63 3.25 7.42
CA ILE A 16 -18.87 2.26 8.21
C ILE A 16 -18.25 1.22 7.27
N GLU A 17 -19.02 0.72 6.30
CA GLU A 17 -18.52 -0.20 5.28
C GLU A 17 -17.35 0.38 4.49
N ALA A 18 -17.45 1.65 4.06
CA ALA A 18 -16.37 2.34 3.36
C ALA A 18 -15.10 2.48 4.23
N THR A 19 -15.25 2.78 5.52
CA THR A 19 -14.10 2.85 6.44
C THR A 19 -13.42 1.50 6.61
N VAL A 20 -14.19 0.43 6.82
CA VAL A 20 -13.66 -0.93 6.97
C VAL A 20 -12.95 -1.40 5.69
N ALA A 21 -13.50 -1.06 4.52
CA ALA A 21 -12.86 -1.38 3.24
C ALA A 21 -11.48 -0.71 3.11
N ILE A 22 -11.36 0.56 3.50
CA ILE A 22 -10.08 1.28 3.48
C ILE A 22 -9.08 0.64 4.46
N ASP A 23 -9.51 0.26 5.65
CA ASP A 23 -8.64 -0.39 6.64
C ASP A 23 -8.09 -1.73 6.12
N GLN A 24 -8.92 -2.51 5.43
CA GLN A 24 -8.50 -3.73 4.76
C GLN A 24 -7.50 -3.46 3.62
N GLU A 25 -7.72 -2.41 2.84
CA GLU A 25 -6.78 -2.02 1.78
C GLU A 25 -5.43 -1.58 2.36
N LEU A 26 -5.41 -0.84 3.47
CA LEU A 26 -4.18 -0.46 4.18
C LEU A 26 -3.44 -1.69 4.73
N SER A 27 -4.16 -2.67 5.27
CA SER A 27 -3.57 -3.94 5.72
C SER A 27 -2.95 -4.72 4.55
N ARG A 28 -3.65 -4.83 3.41
CA ARG A 28 -3.11 -5.48 2.21
C ARG A 28 -1.91 -4.73 1.63
N LEU A 29 -1.92 -3.40 1.69
CA LEU A 29 -0.80 -2.57 1.27
C LEU A 29 0.44 -2.88 2.13
N GLU A 30 0.25 -2.97 3.44
CA GLU A 30 1.33 -3.29 4.37
C GLU A 30 1.93 -4.67 4.10
N ASP A 31 1.09 -5.70 3.93
CA ASP A 31 1.54 -7.06 3.61
C ASP A 31 2.31 -7.10 2.28
N SER A 32 1.82 -6.35 1.28
CA SER A 32 2.48 -6.22 -0.02
C SER A 32 3.87 -5.57 0.12
N ILE A 33 4.02 -4.53 0.95
CA ILE A 33 5.31 -3.89 1.23
C ILE A 33 6.28 -4.90 1.86
N ARG A 34 5.82 -5.69 2.86
CA ARG A 34 6.65 -6.72 3.50
C ARG A 34 7.08 -7.79 2.49
N ARG A 35 6.14 -8.25 1.65
CA ARG A 35 6.43 -9.22 0.59
C ARG A 35 7.45 -8.69 -0.41
N LEU A 36 7.30 -7.46 -0.88
CA LEU A 36 8.24 -6.86 -1.82
C LEU A 36 9.65 -6.77 -1.24
N LYS A 37 9.78 -6.44 0.05
CA LYS A 37 11.08 -6.48 0.75
C LYS A 37 11.69 -7.88 0.68
N ILE A 38 10.92 -8.92 0.99
CA ILE A 38 11.40 -10.30 0.93
C ILE A 38 11.83 -10.66 -0.50
N GLU A 39 11.05 -10.29 -1.51
CA GLU A 39 11.38 -10.56 -2.92
C GLU A 39 12.69 -9.86 -3.34
N PHE A 40 12.92 -8.62 -2.89
CA PHE A 40 14.20 -7.94 -3.09
C PHE A 40 15.35 -8.60 -2.31
N ASP A 41 15.12 -9.06 -1.07
CA ASP A 41 16.13 -9.78 -0.29
C ASP A 41 16.53 -11.10 -0.99
N ILE A 42 15.56 -11.85 -1.53
CA ILE A 42 15.79 -13.07 -2.34
C ILE A 42 16.60 -12.74 -3.61
N PHE A 43 16.23 -11.66 -4.30
CA PHE A 43 16.98 -11.18 -5.47
C PHE A 43 18.42 -10.81 -5.10
N PHE A 44 18.62 -10.06 -4.00
CA PHE A 44 19.95 -9.70 -3.56
C PHE A 44 20.76 -10.92 -3.13
N ASN A 45 20.14 -11.94 -2.54
CA ASN A 45 20.83 -13.19 -2.23
C ASN A 45 21.16 -14.05 -3.47
N GLY A 46 20.75 -13.63 -4.68
CA GLY A 46 21.07 -14.30 -5.94
C GLY A 46 20.16 -15.50 -6.26
N ALA A 47 19.12 -15.74 -5.46
CA ALA A 47 18.17 -16.83 -5.69
C ALA A 47 17.23 -16.58 -6.88
N VAL A 48 17.09 -15.33 -7.31
CA VAL A 48 16.39 -14.95 -8.55
C VAL A 48 17.24 -13.98 -9.37
N ARG A 49 17.17 -14.08 -10.71
CA ARG A 49 18.01 -13.31 -11.64
C ARG A 49 17.48 -11.92 -11.98
N ARG A 50 16.23 -11.60 -11.61
CA ARG A 50 15.57 -10.35 -11.99
C ARG A 50 14.96 -9.66 -10.77
N PRO A 51 15.08 -8.32 -10.66
CA PRO A 51 14.44 -7.59 -9.58
C PRO A 51 12.91 -7.59 -9.72
N PRO A 52 12.15 -7.53 -8.62
CA PRO A 52 10.69 -7.56 -8.62
C PRO A 52 10.07 -6.19 -9.01
N LEU A 53 10.37 -5.71 -10.22
CA LEU A 53 9.98 -4.36 -10.70
C LEU A 53 8.47 -4.21 -10.87
N GLU A 54 7.79 -5.26 -11.34
CA GLU A 54 6.34 -5.23 -11.53
C GLU A 54 5.60 -5.13 -10.18
N ALA A 55 6.08 -5.88 -9.18
CA ALA A 55 5.54 -5.81 -7.82
C ALA A 55 5.75 -4.42 -7.19
N ARG A 56 6.91 -3.80 -7.44
CA ARG A 56 7.17 -2.40 -7.05
C ARG A 56 6.19 -1.43 -7.73
N ALA A 57 6.01 -1.53 -9.04
CA ALA A 57 5.11 -0.63 -9.79
C ALA A 57 3.65 -0.76 -9.32
N ARG A 58 3.17 -1.98 -9.06
CA ARG A 58 1.83 -2.21 -8.50
C ARG A 58 1.67 -1.57 -7.12
N LEU A 59 2.70 -1.65 -6.27
CA LEU A 59 2.71 -1.01 -4.96
C LEU A 59 2.66 0.52 -5.05
N GLU A 60 3.43 1.11 -5.96
CA GLU A 60 3.41 2.56 -6.22
C GLU A 60 2.04 3.04 -6.71
N ALA A 61 1.39 2.28 -7.61
CA ALA A 61 0.04 2.58 -8.06
C ALA A 61 -0.99 2.50 -6.91
N ASN A 62 -0.88 1.50 -6.04
CA ASN A 62 -1.76 1.34 -4.87
C ASN A 62 -1.59 2.48 -3.86
N ILE A 63 -0.34 2.86 -3.57
CA ILE A 63 -0.03 3.99 -2.67
C ILE A 63 -0.62 5.28 -3.24
N LYS A 64 -0.45 5.53 -4.54
CA LYS A 64 -1.00 6.73 -5.19
C LYS A 64 -2.53 6.75 -5.09
N ARG A 65 -3.19 5.66 -5.47
CA ARG A 65 -4.64 5.53 -5.39
C ARG A 65 -5.18 5.80 -3.98
N LEU A 66 -4.54 5.22 -2.95
CA LEU A 66 -4.94 5.44 -1.56
C LEU A 66 -4.67 6.88 -1.09
N SER A 67 -3.58 7.49 -1.55
CA SER A 67 -3.23 8.89 -1.22
C SER A 67 -4.20 9.90 -1.83
N ASP A 68 -4.78 9.57 -2.99
CA ASP A 68 -5.76 10.42 -3.69
C ASP A 68 -7.14 10.42 -2.99
N ILE A 69 -7.39 9.53 -2.02
CA ILE A 69 -8.64 9.49 -1.25
C ILE A 69 -8.68 10.67 -0.27
N ARG A 70 -9.57 11.63 -0.55
CA ARG A 70 -9.75 12.83 0.31
C ARG A 70 -10.50 12.54 1.61
N THR A 71 -11.28 11.47 1.66
CA THR A 71 -12.19 11.13 2.77
C THR A 71 -11.59 10.19 3.82
N LEU A 72 -10.26 9.97 3.81
CA LEU A 72 -9.59 9.17 4.82
C LEU A 72 -9.78 9.75 6.22
N THR A 73 -9.99 8.87 7.21
CA THR A 73 -9.94 9.27 8.62
C THR A 73 -8.52 9.65 9.03
N PHE A 74 -8.37 10.33 10.17
CA PHE A 74 -7.05 10.69 10.69
C PHE A 74 -6.17 9.46 10.95
N ALA A 75 -6.74 8.41 11.53
CA ALA A 75 -6.03 7.14 11.79
C ALA A 75 -5.56 6.48 10.48
N GLN A 76 -6.43 6.39 9.48
CA GLN A 76 -6.11 5.84 8.16
C GLN A 76 -5.00 6.63 7.47
N ARG A 77 -5.07 7.97 7.52
CA ARG A 77 -4.05 8.85 6.95
C ARG A 77 -2.70 8.68 7.66
N TYR A 78 -2.71 8.59 8.99
CA TYR A 78 -1.51 8.34 9.77
C TYR A 78 -0.87 7.00 9.40
N GLN A 79 -1.67 5.93 9.34
CA GLN A 79 -1.21 4.61 8.94
C GLN A 79 -0.63 4.63 7.51
N LEU A 80 -1.34 5.21 6.55
CA LEU A 80 -0.88 5.35 5.16
C LEU A 80 0.46 6.09 5.08
N ASN A 81 0.61 7.21 5.79
CA ASN A 81 1.86 7.96 5.82
C ASN A 81 3.02 7.12 6.38
N GLY A 82 2.76 6.32 7.43
CA GLY A 82 3.74 5.37 7.97
C GLY A 82 4.18 4.32 6.93
N LEU A 83 3.22 3.78 6.16
CA LEU A 83 3.49 2.83 5.08
C LEU A 83 4.30 3.46 3.94
N ILE A 84 3.96 4.69 3.53
CA ILE A 84 4.69 5.46 2.52
C ILE A 84 6.13 5.70 2.94
N SER A 85 6.34 6.13 4.19
CA SER A 85 7.68 6.36 4.75
C SER A 85 8.53 5.08 4.69
N ARG A 86 7.98 3.97 5.18
CA ARG A 86 8.64 2.64 5.16
C ARG A 86 8.99 2.20 3.74
N PHE A 87 8.04 2.30 2.80
CA PHE A 87 8.26 1.95 1.40
C PHE A 87 9.34 2.83 0.76
N THR A 88 9.34 4.13 1.05
CA THR A 88 10.36 5.06 0.55
C THR A 88 11.75 4.69 1.05
N SER A 89 11.89 4.37 2.34
CA SER A 89 13.16 3.90 2.91
C SER A 89 13.68 2.63 2.22
N TYR A 90 12.80 1.65 1.97
CA TYR A 90 13.18 0.43 1.27
C TYR A 90 13.58 0.70 -0.19
N ARG A 91 12.84 1.55 -0.91
CA ARG A 91 13.18 1.91 -2.28
C ARG A 91 14.56 2.55 -2.37
N GLU A 92 14.90 3.42 -1.41
CA GLU A 92 16.21 4.03 -1.32
C GLU A 92 17.33 3.02 -1.01
N LEU A 93 17.07 2.08 -0.10
CA LEU A 93 17.98 0.98 0.18
C LEU A 93 18.26 0.16 -1.09
N TRP A 94 17.21 -0.32 -1.76
CA TRP A 94 17.35 -1.13 -2.98
C TRP A 94 18.07 -0.38 -4.09
N ARG A 95 17.76 0.91 -4.28
CA ARG A 95 18.44 1.78 -5.26
C ARG A 95 19.93 1.91 -4.97
N ARG A 96 20.35 1.98 -3.71
CA ARG A 96 21.77 2.02 -3.32
C ARG A 96 22.43 0.66 -3.55
N THR A 97 21.78 -0.42 -3.16
CA THR A 97 22.30 -1.79 -3.34
C THR A 97 22.49 -2.16 -4.82
N LEU A 98 21.53 -1.82 -5.68
CA LEU A 98 21.62 -2.05 -7.13
C LEU A 98 22.79 -1.30 -7.76
N ARG A 99 22.95 -0.01 -7.41
CA ARG A 99 24.12 0.78 -7.84
C ARG A 99 25.44 0.19 -7.38
N ALA A 100 25.52 -0.29 -6.15
CA ALA A 100 26.74 -0.93 -5.63
C ALA A 100 27.09 -2.25 -6.36
N ARG A 101 26.11 -2.89 -7.01
CA ARG A 101 26.28 -4.12 -7.79
C ARG A 101 26.62 -3.87 -9.27
N GLY A 102 26.59 -2.62 -9.73
CA GLY A 102 26.72 -2.30 -11.15
C GLY A 102 25.47 -2.62 -11.99
N GLU A 103 24.34 -2.91 -11.34
CA GLU A 103 23.05 -3.08 -12.00
C GLU A 103 22.34 -1.73 -12.02
N GLU A 104 22.50 -0.99 -13.11
CA GLU A 104 21.81 0.28 -13.29
C GLU A 104 20.35 0.02 -13.71
N LEU A 105 19.40 0.47 -12.88
CA LEU A 105 17.99 0.49 -13.26
C LEU A 105 17.80 1.61 -14.29
N VAL A 106 17.90 1.28 -15.57
CA VAL A 106 17.38 2.13 -16.66
C VAL A 106 15.86 2.09 -16.63
#